data_AF-A0A839VI28-F1
#
_entry.id   AF-A0A839VI28-F1
#
_cell.length_a   1.000
_cell.length_b   1.000
_cell.length_c   1.000
_cell.angle_alpha   90.00
_cell.angle_beta   90.00
_cell.angle_gamma   90.00
#
_symmetry.space_group_name_H-M   'P 1'
#
loop_
_entity.id
_entity.type
_entity.pdbx_description
1 polymer ?
#
loop_
_entity_poly.entity_id
_entity_poly.type
_entity_poly.pdbx_seq_one_letter_code
_entity_poly.pdbx_strand_id
1 'polypeptide(L)' 'MTDTNEAPKTKDVSVTLKRPHRHRGDLYAKGDSIRCRPDTAERLKEKGIA' A
#
# COMPACT_ATOMS: atom_id res chain seq x y z
N MET A 1 -24.42 -8.82 -8.84
CA MET A 1 -23.44 -7.92 -9.48
C MET A 1 -22.13 -8.07 -8.72
N THR A 2 -21.03 -8.02 -9.46
CA THR A 2 -19.69 -8.54 -9.19
C THR A 2 -19.03 -8.11 -7.87
N ASP A 3 -18.47 -9.13 -7.18
CA ASP A 3 -17.16 -9.14 -6.55
C ASP A 3 -16.83 -7.99 -5.59
N THR A 4 -17.38 -8.02 -4.39
CA THR A 4 -16.69 -7.39 -3.25
C THR A 4 -15.82 -8.45 -2.63
N ASN A 5 -14.66 -8.66 -3.25
CA ASN A 5 -13.53 -9.40 -2.73
C ASN A 5 -13.25 -8.93 -1.30
N GLU A 6 -13.86 -9.62 -0.31
CA GLU A 6 -13.53 -9.51 1.10
C GLU A 6 -12.13 -10.09 1.25
N ALA A 7 -11.18 -9.27 0.82
CA ALA A 7 -9.85 -9.74 0.64
C ALA A 7 -9.32 -10.13 2.04
N PRO A 8 -8.72 -11.32 2.17
CA PRO A 8 -8.53 -12.02 3.43
C PRO A 8 -7.86 -11.12 4.47
N LYS A 9 -8.10 -11.38 5.76
CA LYS A 9 -7.38 -10.78 6.91
C LYS A 9 -5.88 -11.14 6.87
N THR A 10 -5.19 -10.74 5.82
CA THR A 10 -3.75 -10.76 5.70
C THR A 10 -3.25 -9.63 6.58
N LYS A 11 -2.41 -10.00 7.55
CA LYS A 11 -1.76 -9.06 8.48
C LYS A 11 -1.22 -7.88 7.67
N ASP A 12 -1.63 -6.66 8.01
CA ASP A 12 -1.10 -5.48 7.33
C ASP A 12 0.43 -5.46 7.47
N VAL A 13 1.10 -5.14 6.37
CA VAL A 13 2.55 -4.99 6.33
C VAL A 13 2.88 -3.50 6.27
N SER A 14 4.02 -3.12 6.87
CA SER A 14 4.56 -1.78 6.73
C SER A 14 5.52 -1.75 5.55
N VAL A 15 5.35 -0.80 4.63
CA VAL A 15 6.23 -0.61 3.49
C VAL A 15 6.75 0.82 3.44
N THR A 16 8.06 0.96 3.21
CA THR A 16 8.72 2.26 3.08
C THR A 16 8.59 2.79 1.66
N LEU A 17 8.15 4.03 1.51
CA LEU A 17 7.94 4.68 0.22
C LEU A 17 9.26 5.23 -0.32
N LYS A 18 9.58 4.93 -1.57
CA LYS A 18 10.71 5.50 -2.32
C LYS A 18 10.40 6.85 -2.96
N ARG A 19 9.12 7.21 -3.06
CA ARG A 19 8.63 8.48 -3.63
C ARG A 19 7.38 8.94 -2.87
N PRO A 20 7.09 10.26 -2.85
CA PRO A 20 5.87 10.75 -2.21
C PRO A 20 4.63 10.11 -2.84
N HIS A 21 3.74 9.60 -1.99
CA HIS A 21 2.55 8.87 -2.42
C HIS A 21 1.36 9.20 -1.52
N ARG A 22 0.17 9.26 -2.14
CA ARG A 22 -1.06 9.51 -1.41
C ARG A 22 -1.72 8.17 -1.08
N HIS A 23 -1.80 7.82 0.19
CA HIS A 23 -2.40 6.59 0.67
C HIS A 23 -3.55 6.91 1.63
N ARG A 24 -4.75 6.38 1.37
CA ARG A 24 -5.97 6.62 2.16
C ARG A 24 -6.35 8.10 2.37
N GLY A 25 -5.90 8.98 1.47
CA GLY A 25 -6.19 10.42 1.53
C GLY A 25 -5.03 11.25 2.10
N ASP A 26 -4.15 10.63 2.88
CA ASP A 26 -2.94 11.24 3.43
C ASP A 26 -1.79 11.21 2.42
N LEU A 27 -1.02 12.29 2.38
CA LEU A 27 0.19 12.39 1.57
C LEU A 27 1.38 11.97 2.42
N TYR A 28 2.06 10.92 2.01
CA TYR A 28 3.27 10.43 2.64
C TYR A 28 4.48 10.84 1.82
N ALA A 29 5.57 11.19 2.49
CA ALA A 29 6.81 11.61 1.86
C ALA A 29 7.65 10.41 1.38
N LYS A 30 8.73 10.70 0.65
CA LYS A 30 9.78 9.69 0.41
C LYS A 30 10.45 9.34 1.74
N GLY A 31 10.57 8.04 2.02
CA GLY A 31 11.13 7.50 3.27
C GLY A 31 10.07 7.22 4.32
N ASP A 32 8.83 7.67 4.12
CA ASP A 32 7.73 7.38 5.04
C ASP A 32 7.31 5.91 4.94
N SER A 33 6.81 5.35 6.05
CA SER A 33 6.37 3.96 6.09
C SER A 33 4.87 3.88 6.27
N ILE A 34 4.19 3.29 5.30
CA ILE A 34 2.73 3.13 5.33
C ILE A 34 2.37 1.69 5.65
N ARG A 35 1.33 1.52 6.47
CA ARG A 35 0.76 0.21 6.75
C ARG A 35 -0.35 -0.09 5.74
N CYS A 36 -0.10 -1.07 4.88
CA CYS A 36 -1.05 -1.50 3.85
C CYS A 36 -1.08 -3.03 3.75
N ARG A 37 -2.06 -3.55 3.00
CA ARG A 37 -2.14 -4.99 2.76
C ARG A 37 -0.93 -5.45 1.92
N PRO A 38 -0.48 -6.70 2.08
CA PRO A 38 0.69 -7.21 1.35
C PRO A 38 0.54 -7.11 -0.17
N ASP A 39 -0.65 -7.38 -0.71
CA ASP A 39 -0.97 -7.19 -2.13
C ASP A 39 -0.77 -5.73 -2.59
N THR A 40 -1.20 -4.77 -1.76
CA THR A 40 -0.97 -3.35 -2.03
C THR A 40 0.51 -3.00 -1.94
N ALA A 41 1.25 -3.57 -0.98
CA ALA A 41 2.68 -3.36 -0.84
C ALA A 41 3.46 -3.91 -2.05
N GLU A 42 3.07 -5.06 -2.60
CA GLU A 42 3.63 -5.61 -3.83
C GLU A 42 3.35 -4.68 -5.02
N ARG A 43 2.10 -4.24 -5.21
CA ARG A 43 1.77 -3.29 -6.28
C ARG A 43 2.52 -1.96 -6.16
N LEU A 44 2.77 -1.48 -4.94
CA LEU A 44 3.55 -0.27 -4.70
C LEU A 44 5.03 -0.48 -5.07
N LYS A 45 5.59 -1.66 -4.79
CA LYS A 45 6.96 -2.03 -5.21
C LYS A 45 7.06 -2.16 -6.73
N GLU A 46 6.10 -2.81 -7.36
CA GLU A 46 6.04 -2.94 -8.84
C GLU A 46 5.95 -1.59 -9.53
N LYS A 47 5.20 -0.64 -8.94
CA LYS A 47 5.12 0.74 -9.44
C LYS A 47 6.35 1.60 -9.12
N GLY A 48 7.34 1.07 -8.38
CA GLY A 48 8.52 1.81 -7.93
C GLY A 48 8.20 2.93 -6.93
N ILE A 49 7.04 2.84 -6.27
CA ILE A 49 6.60 3.75 -5.22
C ILE A 49 7.16 3.32 -3.87
N ALA A 50 7.36 2.00 -3.67
CA ALA A 50 7.98 1.37 -2.52
C ALA A 50 9.25 0.57 -2.88
#